data_AF-A0A9Q0GE76-F1
#
_entry.id   AF-A0A9Q0GE76-F1
#
_cell.length_a   1.000
_cell.length_b   1.000
_cell.length_c   1.000
_cell.angle_alpha   90.00
_cell.angle_beta   90.00
_cell.angle_gamma   90.00
#
_symmetry.space_group_name_H-M   'P 1'
#
loop_
_entity.id
_entity.type
_entity.pdbx_description
1 polymer ?
#
loop_
_entity_poly.entity_id
_entity_poly.type
_entity_poly.pdbx_seq_one_letter_code
_entity_poly.pdbx_strand_id
1 'polypeptide(L)'
;MRRVGGEEDGVLVDDEELFRRWKWGYYHMGAAINSSHRNLKALTTVTLKDGTLIRAPESTRIACQDEPRQMLVREWNLFESMLYSSYISTKLKTWTNKGEKKLMPLLARMGFATAGCQGKFQYITLELKPDVVYGLTALLESYVNSDGSSASEQFGVAYDALSLKNLDNLRSGMQQANAVQKVILSQGSAAITKVRSERKFRWVMLEDLMDAKLLGYPQALTRFCYFLMDALREK
;
A
#
# COMPACT_ATOMS: atom_id res chain seq x y z
N MET A 1 53.79 1.97 -16.67
CA MET A 1 52.74 2.29 -15.67
C MET A 1 51.41 1.80 -16.21
N ARG A 2 50.74 0.91 -15.47
CA ARG A 2 49.42 0.33 -15.80
C ARG A 2 48.36 1.44 -15.83
N ARG A 3 47.42 1.35 -16.76
CA ARG A 3 46.02 1.70 -16.47
C ARG A 3 45.12 0.62 -17.05
N VAL A 4 44.45 -0.07 -16.13
CA VAL A 4 43.47 -1.13 -16.34
C VAL A 4 42.20 -0.45 -16.85
N GLY A 5 41.68 -0.91 -17.99
CA GLY A 5 40.31 -0.63 -18.40
C GLY A 5 39.38 -1.45 -17.53
N GLY A 6 38.69 -0.80 -16.59
CA GLY A 6 37.52 -1.35 -15.92
C GLY A 6 36.30 -0.88 -16.70
N GLU A 7 35.78 -1.77 -17.53
CA GLU A 7 34.46 -1.65 -18.13
C GLU A 7 33.45 -1.94 -17.02
N GLU A 8 32.77 -0.90 -16.53
CA GLU A 8 31.68 -1.04 -15.57
C GLU A 8 30.49 -1.65 -16.30
N ASP A 9 30.38 -2.98 -16.24
CA ASP A 9 29.16 -3.72 -16.57
C ASP A 9 28.05 -3.33 -15.57
N GLY A 10 27.41 -2.19 -15.85
CA GLY A 10 26.13 -1.85 -15.26
C GLY A 10 25.09 -2.85 -15.77
N VAL A 11 24.82 -3.89 -14.97
CA VAL A 11 23.76 -4.86 -15.22
C VAL A 11 22.42 -4.11 -15.17
N LEU A 12 21.99 -3.59 -16.32
CA LEU A 12 20.62 -3.18 -16.56
C LEU A 12 19.79 -4.45 -16.54
N VAL A 13 19.20 -4.76 -15.38
CA VAL A 13 18.25 -5.86 -15.26
C VAL A 13 17.08 -5.51 -16.19
N ASP A 14 16.94 -6.29 -17.27
CA ASP A 14 15.93 -6.09 -18.28
C ASP A 14 14.53 -6.22 -17.64
N ASP A 15 13.61 -5.32 -17.97
CA ASP A 15 12.24 -5.32 -17.44
C ASP A 15 11.52 -6.65 -17.74
N GLU A 16 11.92 -7.33 -18.82
CA GLU A 16 11.42 -8.66 -19.18
C GLU A 16 11.88 -9.76 -18.23
N GLU A 17 13.11 -9.65 -17.70
CA GLU A 17 13.65 -10.58 -16.71
C GLU A 17 13.01 -10.36 -15.34
N LEU A 18 12.77 -9.11 -14.95
CA LEU A 18 11.99 -8.77 -13.76
C LEU A 18 10.56 -9.31 -13.86
N PHE A 19 9.93 -9.17 -15.02
CA PHE A 19 8.58 -9.70 -15.26
C PHE A 19 8.56 -11.23 -15.21
N ARG A 20 9.54 -11.91 -15.81
CA ARG A 20 9.70 -13.37 -15.71
C ARG A 20 9.90 -13.83 -14.27
N ARG A 21 10.73 -13.13 -13.50
CA ARG A 21 11.04 -13.46 -12.11
C ARG A 21 9.82 -13.24 -11.20
N TRP A 22 9.08 -12.16 -11.42
CA TRP A 22 7.78 -11.92 -10.78
C TRP A 22 6.77 -13.01 -11.10
N LYS A 23 6.62 -13.36 -12.38
CA LYS A 23 5.70 -14.40 -12.85
C LYS A 23 6.07 -15.76 -12.25
N TRP A 24 7.36 -16.09 -12.21
CA TRP A 24 7.86 -17.32 -11.59
C TRP A 24 7.51 -17.38 -10.10
N GLY A 25 7.77 -16.29 -9.35
CA GLY A 25 7.42 -16.19 -7.93
C GLY A 25 5.93 -16.32 -7.67
N TYR A 26 5.10 -15.69 -8.51
CA TYR A 26 3.64 -15.76 -8.43
C TYR A 26 3.12 -17.20 -8.59
N TYR A 27 3.58 -17.92 -9.62
CA TYR A 27 3.17 -19.31 -9.85
C TYR A 27 3.62 -20.25 -8.73
N HIS A 28 4.86 -20.10 -8.25
CA HIS A 28 5.40 -20.98 -7.20
C HIS A 28 4.74 -20.70 -5.84
N MET A 29 4.46 -19.44 -5.50
CA MET A 29 3.71 -19.11 -4.29
C MET A 29 2.27 -19.63 -4.36
N GLY A 30 1.59 -19.46 -5.50
CA GLY A 30 0.23 -20.00 -5.67
C GLY A 30 0.18 -21.51 -5.51
N ALA A 31 1.15 -22.22 -6.07
CA ALA A 31 1.29 -23.67 -5.90
C ALA A 31 1.56 -24.05 -4.43
N ALA A 32 2.49 -23.37 -3.77
CA ALA A 32 2.86 -23.61 -2.37
C ALA A 32 1.70 -23.32 -1.39
N ILE A 33 0.92 -22.27 -1.65
CA ILE A 33 -0.26 -21.90 -0.86
C ILE A 33 -1.34 -22.99 -0.96
N ASN A 34 -1.56 -23.52 -2.17
CA ASN A 34 -2.55 -24.57 -2.42
C ASN A 34 -2.11 -25.95 -1.95
N SER A 35 -0.80 -26.20 -1.83
CA SER A 35 -0.24 -27.45 -1.31
C SER A 35 0.00 -27.42 0.20
N SER A 36 -0.15 -26.27 0.87
CA SER A 36 0.14 -26.13 2.29
C SER A 36 -0.93 -26.81 3.15
N HIS A 37 -0.51 -27.72 4.05
CA HIS A 37 -1.38 -28.49 4.94
C HIS A 37 -2.28 -27.63 5.86
N ARG A 38 -1.94 -26.36 6.09
CA ARG A 38 -2.78 -25.42 6.86
C ARG A 38 -3.95 -24.85 6.06
N ASN A 39 -3.96 -25.02 4.75
CA ASN A 39 -4.95 -24.46 3.84
C ASN A 39 -5.91 -25.56 3.38
N LEU A 40 -6.73 -26.06 4.30
CA LEU A 40 -7.69 -27.15 4.05
C LEU A 40 -8.68 -26.78 2.95
N LYS A 41 -8.85 -27.63 1.92
CA LYS A 41 -9.68 -27.35 0.74
C LYS A 41 -11.18 -27.09 1.01
N ALA A 42 -11.68 -27.40 2.20
CA ALA A 42 -13.09 -27.22 2.57
C ALA A 42 -13.23 -26.51 3.92
N LEU A 43 -14.38 -25.87 4.10
CA LEU A 43 -14.83 -25.35 5.39
C LEU A 43 -14.99 -26.50 6.37
N THR A 44 -14.08 -26.60 7.36
CA THR A 44 -14.19 -27.61 8.40
C THR A 44 -15.34 -27.21 9.33
N THR A 45 -16.55 -27.67 9.04
CA THR A 45 -17.62 -27.74 10.03
C THR A 45 -17.28 -28.89 10.98
N VAL A 46 -16.91 -28.55 12.21
CA VAL A 46 -16.72 -29.52 13.29
C VAL A 46 -18.10 -29.85 13.84
N THR A 47 -18.54 -31.10 13.68
CA THR A 47 -19.74 -31.61 14.38
C THR A 47 -19.41 -31.86 15.84
N LEU A 48 -20.06 -31.14 16.75
CA LEU A 48 -20.08 -31.49 18.17
C LEU A 48 -20.82 -32.82 18.39
N LYS A 49 -20.65 -33.44 19.56
CA LYS A 49 -21.27 -34.75 19.92
C LYS A 49 -22.81 -34.72 19.88
N ASP A 50 -23.37 -33.53 19.94
CA ASP A 50 -24.77 -33.14 19.98
C ASP A 50 -25.32 -32.77 18.57
N GLY A 51 -24.53 -32.98 17.51
CA GLY A 51 -24.96 -32.82 16.11
C GLY A 51 -24.85 -31.39 15.55
N THR A 52 -24.50 -30.41 16.39
CA THR A 52 -24.30 -29.02 15.97
C THR A 52 -23.05 -28.86 15.12
N LEU A 53 -23.19 -28.31 13.90
CA LEU A 53 -22.11 -28.00 12.98
C LEU A 53 -21.49 -26.65 13.33
N ILE A 54 -20.29 -26.63 13.92
CA ILE A 54 -19.55 -25.40 14.21
C ILE A 54 -18.53 -25.16 13.11
N ARG A 55 -18.61 -24.00 12.44
CA ARG A 55 -17.61 -23.55 11.46
C ARG A 55 -16.31 -23.20 12.19
N ALA A 56 -15.21 -23.89 11.86
CA ALA A 56 -13.89 -23.54 12.39
C ALA A 56 -13.51 -22.09 12.00
N PRO A 57 -12.92 -21.27 12.91
CA PRO A 57 -12.49 -19.91 12.58
C PRO A 57 -11.44 -19.92 11.47
N GLU A 58 -11.61 -19.09 10.43
CA GLU A 58 -10.74 -19.09 9.22
C GLU A 58 -9.30 -18.58 9.45
N SER A 59 -8.92 -18.31 10.70
CA SER A 59 -7.82 -17.44 11.15
C SER A 59 -6.38 -17.85 10.76
N THR A 60 -6.17 -18.87 9.92
CA THR A 60 -4.83 -19.29 9.46
C THR A 60 -4.77 -19.69 7.98
N ARG A 61 -5.83 -19.44 7.21
CA ARG A 61 -5.85 -19.76 5.79
C ARG A 61 -5.23 -18.62 4.98
N ILE A 62 -4.44 -18.95 3.96
CA ILE A 62 -3.86 -17.97 3.05
C ILE A 62 -4.56 -18.17 1.70
N ALA A 63 -5.51 -17.33 1.34
CA ALA A 63 -6.12 -17.41 0.02
C ALA A 63 -5.28 -16.66 -1.03
N CYS A 64 -5.31 -17.13 -2.28
CA CYS A 64 -4.96 -16.32 -3.43
C CYS A 64 -6.23 -15.54 -3.82
N GLN A 65 -6.19 -14.22 -3.73
CA GLN A 65 -7.30 -13.35 -4.13
C GLN A 65 -6.76 -12.28 -5.07
N ASP A 66 -7.55 -11.95 -6.09
CA ASP A 66 -7.32 -10.79 -6.94
C ASP A 66 -7.80 -9.55 -6.20
N GLU A 67 -6.85 -8.81 -5.64
CA GLU A 67 -7.16 -7.66 -4.79
C GLU A 67 -7.13 -6.36 -5.62
N PRO A 68 -8.14 -5.49 -5.51
CA PRO A 68 -8.08 -4.18 -6.13
C PRO A 68 -6.90 -3.39 -5.56
N ARG A 69 -6.24 -2.57 -6.39
CA ARG A 69 -5.13 -1.68 -5.98
C ARG A 69 -5.62 -0.48 -5.15
N GLN A 70 -6.45 -0.75 -4.16
CA GLN A 70 -6.95 0.21 -3.20
C GLN A 70 -6.03 0.16 -1.98
N MET A 71 -5.68 1.34 -1.47
CA MET A 71 -4.75 1.44 -0.37
C MET A 71 -5.53 1.50 0.94
N LEU A 72 -5.19 0.62 1.90
CA LEU A 72 -5.56 0.74 3.31
C LEU A 72 -7.07 0.81 3.57
N VAL A 73 -7.84 -0.14 3.01
CA VAL A 73 -9.31 -0.16 3.08
C VAL A 73 -9.84 -0.33 4.53
N ARG A 74 -9.02 -0.82 5.47
CA ARG A 74 -9.46 -1.06 6.87
C ARG A 74 -9.54 0.18 7.76
N GLU A 75 -8.58 1.08 7.61
CA GLU A 75 -8.52 2.26 8.48
C GLU A 75 -9.28 3.45 7.90
N TRP A 76 -9.64 3.36 6.61
CA TRP A 76 -10.39 4.35 5.87
C TRP A 76 -11.79 3.85 5.51
N ASN A 77 -12.69 4.79 5.25
CA ASN A 77 -13.95 4.44 4.59
C ASN A 77 -13.72 4.22 3.07
N LEU A 78 -14.72 3.67 2.36
CA LEU A 78 -14.62 3.40 0.92
C LEU A 78 -14.27 4.65 0.13
N PHE A 79 -14.90 5.76 0.50
CA PHE A 79 -14.73 7.03 -0.16
C PHE A 79 -13.28 7.54 -0.02
N GLU A 80 -12.71 7.51 1.18
CA GLU A 80 -11.33 7.88 1.48
C GLU A 80 -10.34 6.94 0.76
N SER A 81 -10.57 5.63 0.78
CA SER A 81 -9.70 4.68 0.07
C SER A 81 -9.66 4.92 -1.43
N MET A 82 -10.79 5.29 -2.03
CA MET A 82 -10.81 5.70 -3.43
C MET A 82 -10.19 7.08 -3.65
N LEU A 83 -10.46 8.05 -2.77
CA LEU A 83 -9.95 9.42 -2.87
C LEU A 83 -8.43 9.46 -2.87
N TYR A 84 -7.82 8.64 -2.01
CA TYR A 84 -6.38 8.57 -1.79
C TYR A 84 -5.71 7.37 -2.50
N SER A 85 -6.43 6.62 -3.33
CA SER A 85 -5.81 5.64 -4.22
C SER A 85 -5.05 6.37 -5.32
N SER A 86 -3.77 6.05 -5.51
CA SER A 86 -2.94 6.65 -6.56
C SER A 86 -3.56 6.49 -7.96
N TYR A 87 -4.26 5.37 -8.20
CA TYR A 87 -4.90 5.11 -9.49
C TYR A 87 -6.17 5.94 -9.70
N ILE A 88 -7.10 5.90 -8.74
CA ILE A 88 -8.38 6.60 -8.87
C ILE A 88 -8.17 8.12 -8.85
N SER A 89 -7.27 8.60 -7.98
CA SER A 89 -6.97 10.02 -7.88
C SER A 89 -6.42 10.60 -9.17
N THR A 90 -5.50 9.88 -9.85
CA THR A 90 -4.94 10.30 -11.15
C THR A 90 -5.95 10.23 -12.29
N LYS A 91 -6.72 9.14 -12.39
CA LYS A 91 -7.72 8.97 -13.46
C LYS A 91 -8.91 9.92 -13.36
N LEU A 92 -9.43 10.15 -12.14
CA LEU A 92 -10.57 11.04 -11.93
C LEU A 92 -10.16 12.48 -11.59
N LYS A 93 -8.86 12.74 -11.42
CA LYS A 93 -8.30 14.04 -10.98
C LYS A 93 -9.00 14.50 -9.70
N THR A 94 -9.10 13.61 -8.71
CA THR A 94 -9.86 13.84 -7.46
C THR A 94 -9.28 14.97 -6.61
N TRP A 95 -8.03 15.36 -6.83
CA TRP A 95 -7.43 16.57 -6.24
C TRP A 95 -8.07 17.87 -6.73
N THR A 96 -8.99 17.81 -7.70
CA THR A 96 -9.81 18.95 -8.13
C THR A 96 -11.23 18.82 -7.60
N ASN A 97 -11.85 19.94 -7.23
CA ASN A 97 -13.27 19.99 -6.85
C ASN A 97 -14.21 19.33 -7.89
N LYS A 98 -13.83 19.35 -9.17
CA LYS A 98 -14.59 18.72 -10.26
C LYS A 98 -14.46 17.19 -10.24
N GLY A 99 -13.28 16.66 -9.94
CA GLY A 99 -13.02 15.22 -9.86
C GLY A 99 -13.62 14.60 -8.60
N GLU A 100 -13.46 15.26 -7.46
CA GLU A 100 -14.02 14.81 -6.18
C GLU A 100 -15.55 14.66 -6.25
N LYS A 101 -16.25 15.66 -6.80
CA LYS A 101 -17.71 15.62 -6.98
C LYS A 101 -18.18 14.52 -7.94
N LYS A 102 -17.31 13.95 -8.78
CA LYS A 102 -17.65 12.82 -9.67
C LYS A 102 -17.56 11.47 -8.96
N LEU A 103 -16.79 11.36 -7.88
CA LEU A 103 -16.56 10.10 -7.19
C LEU A 103 -17.84 9.58 -6.51
N MET A 104 -18.55 10.45 -5.80
CA MET A 104 -19.79 10.10 -5.10
C MET A 104 -20.90 9.59 -6.02
N PRO A 105 -21.21 10.24 -7.15
CA PRO A 105 -22.15 9.71 -8.14
C PRO A 105 -21.73 8.36 -8.74
N LEU A 106 -20.43 8.11 -8.93
CA LEU A 106 -19.94 6.83 -9.43
C LEU A 106 -20.16 5.69 -8.42
N LEU A 107 -19.91 5.95 -7.14
CA LEU A 107 -20.21 5.01 -6.06
C LEU A 107 -21.71 4.67 -6.00
N ALA A 108 -22.56 5.68 -6.12
CA ALA A 108 -24.01 5.48 -6.18
C ALA A 108 -24.43 4.63 -7.39
N ARG A 109 -23.83 4.85 -8.57
CA ARG A 109 -24.07 4.03 -9.77
C ARG A 109 -23.60 2.59 -9.63
N MET A 110 -22.57 2.36 -8.82
CA MET A 110 -22.08 1.01 -8.48
C MET A 110 -22.96 0.31 -7.43
N GLY A 111 -24.02 0.96 -6.91
CA GLY A 111 -24.95 0.37 -5.96
C GLY A 111 -24.57 0.54 -4.49
N PHE A 112 -23.55 1.36 -4.18
CA PHE A 112 -23.19 1.65 -2.80
C PHE A 112 -24.07 2.77 -2.23
N ALA A 113 -24.65 2.53 -1.05
CA ALA A 113 -25.41 3.56 -0.33
C ALA A 113 -24.47 4.70 0.05
N THR A 114 -24.85 5.93 -0.30
CA THR A 114 -24.06 7.15 -0.05
C THR A 114 -23.75 7.36 1.43
N ALA A 115 -24.69 7.02 2.31
CA ALA A 115 -24.51 7.06 3.76
C ALA A 115 -23.53 5.98 4.27
N GLY A 116 -23.49 4.80 3.63
CA GLY A 116 -22.61 3.69 4.02
C GLY A 116 -21.16 3.87 3.58
N CYS A 117 -20.93 4.60 2.48
CA CYS A 117 -19.58 4.84 1.93
C CYS A 117 -18.68 5.69 2.83
N GLN A 118 -19.27 6.48 3.73
CA GLN A 118 -18.57 7.33 4.68
C GLN A 118 -18.39 6.66 6.05
N GLY A 119 -19.12 5.57 6.32
CA GLY A 119 -18.93 4.75 7.50
C GLY A 119 -17.64 3.95 7.43
N LYS A 120 -16.97 3.75 8.56
CA LYS A 120 -15.78 2.88 8.64
C LYS A 120 -16.19 1.45 8.32
N PHE A 121 -15.47 0.78 7.43
CA PHE A 121 -15.77 -0.62 7.08
C PHE A 121 -15.65 -1.52 8.30
N GLN A 122 -16.78 -2.05 8.78
CA GLN A 122 -16.83 -2.84 10.01
C GLN A 122 -16.55 -4.34 9.78
N TYR A 123 -16.53 -4.80 8.52
CA TYR A 123 -16.30 -6.20 8.16
C TYR A 123 -15.26 -6.32 7.06
N ILE A 124 -13.99 -6.20 7.42
CA ILE A 124 -12.88 -6.67 6.58
C ILE A 124 -11.91 -7.42 7.48
N THR A 125 -11.96 -8.75 7.40
CA THR A 125 -11.09 -9.70 8.13
C THR A 125 -9.61 -9.36 7.92
N LEU A 126 -8.76 -9.81 8.85
CA LEU A 126 -7.33 -9.49 8.95
C LEU A 126 -6.45 -9.93 7.75
N GLU A 127 -7.04 -10.42 6.66
CA GLU A 127 -6.38 -11.11 5.54
C GLU A 127 -5.92 -10.28 4.32
N LEU A 128 -6.10 -8.95 4.29
CA LEU A 128 -5.55 -8.12 3.22
C LEU A 128 -4.04 -7.95 3.38
N LYS A 129 -3.29 -8.61 2.48
CA LYS A 129 -1.82 -8.58 2.38
C LYS A 129 -1.22 -7.17 2.14
N PRO A 130 -1.81 -6.25 1.34
CA PRO A 130 -1.17 -4.97 1.06
C PRO A 130 -1.17 -4.05 2.28
N ASP A 131 -2.24 -4.07 3.08
CA ASP A 131 -2.38 -3.27 4.30
C ASP A 131 -1.26 -3.58 5.31
N VAL A 132 -0.92 -4.86 5.44
CA VAL A 132 0.20 -5.32 6.27
C VAL A 132 1.53 -4.77 5.74
N VAL A 133 1.77 -4.85 4.42
CA VAL A 133 2.99 -4.32 3.80
C VAL A 133 3.13 -2.82 4.03
N TYR A 134 2.06 -2.06 3.86
CA TYR A 134 2.07 -0.61 4.11
C TYR A 134 2.33 -0.30 5.58
N GLY A 135 1.67 -1.01 6.50
CA GLY A 135 1.86 -0.82 7.93
C GLY A 135 3.28 -1.15 8.39
N LEU A 136 3.84 -2.27 7.92
CA LEU A 136 5.23 -2.65 8.21
C LEU A 136 6.22 -1.68 7.60
N THR A 137 5.99 -1.21 6.37
CA THR A 137 6.86 -0.20 5.76
C THR A 137 6.86 1.09 6.58
N ALA A 138 5.69 1.53 7.07
CA ALA A 138 5.61 2.71 7.92
C ALA A 138 6.33 2.53 9.25
N LEU A 139 6.20 1.37 9.91
CA LEU A 139 6.97 1.05 11.12
C LEU A 139 8.48 1.06 10.84
N LEU A 140 8.89 0.47 9.72
CA LEU A 140 10.27 0.45 9.26
C LEU A 140 10.78 1.82 8.85
N GLU A 141 9.93 2.78 8.50
CA GLU A 141 10.31 4.15 8.15
C GLU A 141 10.25 5.08 9.37
N SER A 142 9.61 4.67 10.47
CA SER A 142 9.43 5.49 11.67
C SER A 142 10.71 5.84 12.45
N TYR A 143 11.86 5.23 12.13
CA TYR A 143 13.15 5.44 12.82
C TYR A 143 13.76 6.84 12.64
N VAL A 144 13.26 7.63 11.69
CA VAL A 144 13.78 8.98 11.43
C VAL A 144 13.11 10.04 12.33
N ASN A 145 12.14 9.65 13.16
CA ASN A 145 11.70 10.52 14.25
C ASN A 145 12.86 10.74 15.22
N SER A 146 13.00 11.96 15.74
CA SER A 146 14.13 12.48 16.54
C SER A 146 14.38 11.76 17.88
N ASP A 147 13.76 10.62 18.11
CA ASP A 147 13.62 9.96 19.41
C ASP A 147 14.83 9.06 19.72
N GLY A 148 15.83 9.01 18.82
CA GLY A 148 17.10 8.30 19.04
C GLY A 148 17.04 6.79 18.82
N SER A 149 15.91 6.25 18.38
CA SER A 149 15.75 4.83 18.07
C SER A 149 16.54 4.43 16.84
N SER A 150 17.29 3.33 16.94
CA SER A 150 18.12 2.85 15.82
C SER A 150 17.30 2.09 14.79
N ALA A 151 17.68 2.12 13.51
CA ALA A 151 17.00 1.34 12.46
C ALA A 151 16.83 -0.16 12.81
N SER A 152 17.73 -0.71 13.64
CA SER A 152 17.64 -2.07 14.16
C SER A 152 16.46 -2.28 15.12
N GLU A 153 16.14 -1.29 15.94
CA GLU A 153 14.99 -1.35 16.87
C GLU A 153 13.67 -1.30 16.10
N GLN A 154 13.55 -0.41 15.11
CA GLN A 154 12.39 -0.37 14.22
C GLN A 154 12.21 -1.66 13.42
N PHE A 155 13.31 -2.29 12.99
CA PHE A 155 13.25 -3.60 12.38
C PHE A 155 12.67 -4.65 13.32
N GLY A 156 13.10 -4.65 14.59
CA GLY A 156 12.54 -5.53 15.63
C GLY A 156 11.03 -5.30 15.82
N VAL A 157 10.60 -4.04 15.92
CA VAL A 157 9.17 -3.68 16.07
C VAL A 157 8.35 -4.14 14.86
N ALA A 158 8.85 -3.94 13.65
CA ALA A 158 8.19 -4.41 12.43
C ALA A 158 8.15 -5.94 12.34
N TYR A 159 9.22 -6.62 12.75
CA TYR A 159 9.26 -8.08 12.80
C TYR A 159 8.24 -8.63 13.82
N ASP A 160 8.15 -8.04 15.00
CA ASP A 160 7.17 -8.43 16.01
C ASP A 160 5.73 -8.20 15.55
N ALA A 161 5.48 -7.18 14.72
CA ALA A 161 4.19 -6.89 14.13
C ALA A 161 3.72 -7.94 13.10
N LEU A 162 4.60 -8.83 12.62
CA LEU A 162 4.21 -10.00 11.80
C LEU A 162 3.59 -11.12 12.65
N SER A 163 3.80 -11.09 13.96
CA SER A 163 3.22 -12.08 14.87
C SER A 163 1.73 -11.81 15.06
N LEU A 164 0.91 -12.86 14.89
CA LEU A 164 -0.53 -12.82 15.18
C LEU A 164 -0.87 -12.47 16.64
N LYS A 165 0.14 -12.44 17.52
CA LYS A 165 0.02 -12.09 18.94
C LYS A 165 0.14 -10.58 19.19
N ASN A 166 0.68 -9.81 18.25
CA ASN A 166 1.01 -8.40 18.45
C ASN A 166 0.40 -7.52 17.35
N LEU A 167 -0.94 -7.48 17.32
CA LEU A 167 -1.70 -6.75 16.30
C LEU A 167 -1.73 -5.23 16.53
N ASP A 168 -1.43 -4.78 17.75
CA ASP A 168 -1.47 -3.35 18.09
C ASP A 168 -0.35 -2.57 17.39
N ASN A 169 0.86 -3.15 17.33
CA ASN A 169 1.98 -2.58 16.59
C ASN A 169 1.66 -2.49 15.09
N LEU A 170 1.08 -3.56 14.52
CA LEU A 170 0.65 -3.58 13.13
C LEU A 170 -0.40 -2.49 12.84
N ARG A 171 -1.38 -2.34 13.74
CA ARG A 171 -2.42 -1.32 13.63
C ARG A 171 -1.86 0.09 13.71
N SER A 172 -0.93 0.35 14.63
CA SER A 172 -0.19 1.62 14.71
C SER A 172 0.57 1.91 13.41
N GLY A 173 1.26 0.90 12.86
CA GLY A 173 1.92 0.98 11.56
C GLY A 173 0.96 1.34 10.42
N MET A 174 -0.20 0.69 10.35
CA MET A 174 -1.23 0.99 9.34
C MET A 174 -1.75 2.42 9.46
N GLN A 175 -1.92 2.93 10.68
CA GLN A 175 -2.32 4.33 10.91
C GLN A 175 -1.24 5.32 10.44
N GLN A 176 0.03 5.02 10.69
CA GLN A 176 1.15 5.81 10.17
C GLN A 176 1.20 5.79 8.64
N ALA A 177 0.98 4.62 8.02
CA ALA A 177 0.93 4.50 6.57
C ALA A 177 -0.18 5.36 5.94
N ASN A 178 -1.33 5.48 6.61
CA ASN A 178 -2.39 6.40 6.17
C ASN A 178 -1.97 7.87 6.24
N ALA A 179 -1.27 8.26 7.32
CA ALA A 179 -0.79 9.63 7.46
C ALA A 179 0.18 9.96 6.31
N VAL A 180 1.13 9.06 6.02
CA VAL A 180 2.05 9.19 4.88
C VAL A 180 1.30 9.34 3.56
N GLN A 181 0.27 8.53 3.31
CA GLN A 181 -0.51 8.63 2.07
C GLN A 181 -1.29 9.94 1.93
N LYS A 182 -1.93 10.40 3.01
CA LYS A 182 -2.64 11.68 3.02
C LYS A 182 -1.70 12.82 2.65
N VAL A 183 -0.49 12.79 3.22
CA VAL A 183 0.57 13.75 2.89
C VAL A 183 0.99 13.62 1.43
N ILE A 184 1.23 12.41 0.91
CA ILE A 184 1.63 12.21 -0.49
C ILE A 184 0.61 12.84 -1.45
N LEU A 185 -0.69 12.59 -1.26
CA LEU A 185 -1.72 13.15 -2.15
C LEU A 185 -1.97 14.63 -1.94
N SER A 186 -1.96 15.10 -0.69
CA SER A 186 -2.12 16.52 -0.37
C SER A 186 -0.97 17.33 -0.99
N GLN A 187 0.27 16.96 -0.69
CA GLN A 187 1.46 17.61 -1.26
C GLN A 187 1.55 17.38 -2.77
N GLY A 188 1.16 16.20 -3.25
CA GLY A 188 1.17 15.89 -4.67
C GLY A 188 0.22 16.78 -5.45
N SER A 189 -0.97 17.03 -4.93
CA SER A 189 -1.94 17.95 -5.54
C SER A 189 -1.42 19.39 -5.65
N ALA A 190 -0.75 19.88 -4.60
CA ALA A 190 -0.14 21.21 -4.59
C ALA A 190 1.09 21.28 -5.50
N ALA A 191 1.86 20.19 -5.59
CA ALA A 191 3.06 20.10 -6.41
C ALA A 191 2.75 20.05 -7.91
N ILE A 192 1.64 19.42 -8.34
CA ILE A 192 1.25 19.29 -9.77
C ILE A 192 1.17 20.65 -10.49
N THR A 193 0.76 21.72 -9.79
CA THR A 193 0.69 23.07 -10.36
C THR A 193 2.03 23.81 -10.34
N LYS A 194 2.95 23.40 -9.45
CA LYS A 194 4.28 24.00 -9.26
C LYS A 194 5.39 23.29 -10.05
N VAL A 195 5.11 22.18 -10.72
CA VAL A 195 6.10 21.43 -11.52
C VAL A 195 6.67 22.33 -12.63
N ARG A 196 7.99 22.49 -12.62
CA ARG A 196 8.73 23.22 -13.64
C ARG A 196 9.35 22.22 -14.62
N SER A 197 9.32 22.55 -15.90
CA SER A 197 9.94 21.74 -16.95
C SER A 197 11.17 22.44 -17.49
N GLU A 198 12.29 21.74 -17.44
CA GLU A 198 13.53 22.09 -18.14
C GLU A 198 13.62 21.27 -19.43
N ARG A 199 14.57 21.57 -20.33
CA ARG A 199 14.70 20.90 -21.64
C ARG A 199 14.80 19.37 -21.58
N LYS A 200 15.35 18.81 -20.49
CA LYS A 200 15.61 17.36 -20.34
C LYS A 200 14.87 16.69 -19.18
N PHE A 201 14.34 17.45 -18.22
CA PHE A 201 13.71 16.89 -17.02
C PHE A 201 12.67 17.85 -16.42
N ARG A 202 11.75 17.30 -15.63
CA ARG A 202 10.81 18.07 -14.82
C ARG A 202 11.24 18.00 -13.37
N TRP A 203 11.09 19.09 -12.64
CA TRP A 203 11.43 19.17 -11.23
C TRP A 203 10.39 19.96 -10.44
N VAL A 204 10.32 19.67 -9.14
CA VAL A 204 9.49 20.39 -8.19
C VAL A 204 10.26 20.54 -6.90
N MET A 205 10.17 21.72 -6.28
CA MET A 205 10.72 21.97 -4.95
C MET A 205 9.57 22.01 -3.96
N LEU A 206 9.71 21.25 -2.89
CA LEU A 206 8.73 21.18 -1.80
C LEU A 206 9.10 22.25 -0.76
N GLU A 207 8.32 23.32 -0.71
CA GLU A 207 8.60 24.50 0.13
C GLU A 207 7.84 24.49 1.48
N ASP A 208 6.88 23.58 1.69
CA ASP A 208 5.99 23.62 2.87
C ASP A 208 6.40 22.73 4.05
N LEU A 209 6.37 23.35 5.22
CA LEU A 209 6.79 22.88 6.55
C LEU A 209 5.75 21.94 7.19
N MET A 210 6.21 21.11 8.12
CA MET A 210 5.49 20.05 8.88
C MET A 210 5.31 18.71 8.15
N ASP A 211 4.68 18.69 6.97
CA ASP A 211 4.39 17.43 6.26
C ASP A 211 5.60 16.86 5.49
N ALA A 212 6.56 17.71 5.13
CA ALA A 212 7.77 17.31 4.40
C ALA A 212 8.64 16.29 5.16
N LYS A 213 8.54 16.24 6.50
CA LYS A 213 9.27 15.24 7.30
C LYS A 213 8.85 13.80 6.93
N LEU A 214 7.56 13.60 6.64
CA LEU A 214 7.03 12.30 6.22
C LEU A 214 7.37 11.96 4.76
N LEU A 215 7.79 12.95 3.96
CA LEU A 215 8.32 12.73 2.60
C LEU A 215 9.86 12.63 2.59
N GLY A 216 10.51 12.79 3.74
CA GLY A 216 11.95 12.57 3.88
C GLY A 216 12.35 11.09 3.81
N TYR A 217 11.38 10.17 3.88
CA TYR A 217 11.64 8.74 3.78
C TYR A 217 11.85 8.31 2.33
N PRO A 218 12.82 7.42 2.03
CA PRO A 218 13.12 7.02 0.67
C PRO A 218 11.96 6.32 -0.05
N GLN A 219 11.15 5.48 0.63
CA GLN A 219 10.00 4.86 -0.04
C GLN A 219 8.83 5.84 -0.15
N ALA A 220 8.58 6.67 0.87
CA ALA A 220 7.56 7.72 0.80
C ALA A 220 7.83 8.71 -0.34
N LEU A 221 9.09 9.15 -0.50
CA LEU A 221 9.53 10.01 -1.58
C LEU A 221 9.38 9.32 -2.95
N THR A 222 9.76 8.05 -3.04
CA THR A 222 9.61 7.26 -4.26
C THR A 222 8.13 7.15 -4.67
N ARG A 223 7.24 6.85 -3.72
CA ARG A 223 5.78 6.79 -3.94
C ARG A 223 5.23 8.15 -4.37
N PHE A 224 5.70 9.23 -3.75
CA PHE A 224 5.35 10.60 -4.13
C PHE A 224 5.76 10.92 -5.57
N CYS A 225 6.99 10.58 -5.97
CA CYS A 225 7.48 10.75 -7.33
C CYS A 225 6.65 9.93 -8.34
N TYR A 226 6.31 8.68 -8.03
CA TYR A 226 5.44 7.87 -8.88
C TYR A 226 4.06 8.50 -9.05
N PHE A 227 3.44 8.95 -7.96
CA PHE A 227 2.17 9.67 -8.01
C PHE A 227 2.24 10.91 -8.92
N LEU A 228 3.28 11.73 -8.78
CA LEU A 228 3.48 12.89 -9.64
C LEU A 228 3.68 12.52 -11.11
N MET A 229 4.48 11.48 -11.39
CA MET A 229 4.70 11.01 -12.76
C MET A 229 3.39 10.56 -13.41
N ASP A 230 2.57 9.79 -12.69
CA ASP A 230 1.27 9.34 -13.19
C ASP A 230 0.28 10.51 -13.35
N ALA A 231 0.21 11.42 -12.39
CA ALA A 231 -0.64 12.60 -12.45
C ALA A 231 -0.28 13.53 -13.63
N LEU A 232 1.01 13.63 -13.97
CA LEU A 232 1.51 14.42 -15.09
C LEU A 232 1.38 13.73 -16.45
N ARG A 233 1.25 12.39 -16.49
CA ARG A 233 0.98 11.61 -17.71
C ARG A 233 -0.47 11.75 -18.16
N GLU A 234 -1.40 11.86 -17.22
CA GLU A 234 -2.84 12.05 -17.47
C GLU A 234 -3.23 13.52 -17.74
N LYS A 235 -2.25 14.42 -17.87
CA LYS A 235 -2.49 15.87 -18.00
C LYS A 235 -2.94 16.26 -19.40
#